data_AF-A0A9X1N7B5-F1
#
_entry.id   AF-A0A9X1N7B5-F1
#
_cell.length_a   1.000
_cell.length_b   1.000
_cell.length_c   1.000
_cell.angle_alpha   90.00
_cell.angle_beta   90.00
_cell.angle_gamma   90.00
#
_symmetry.space_group_name_H-M   'P 1'
#
loop_
_entity.id
_entity.type
_entity.pdbx_description
1 polymer ?
#
loop_
_entity_poly.entity_id
_entity_poly.type
_entity_poly.pdbx_seq_one_letter_code
_entity_poly.pdbx_strand_id
1 'polypeptide(L)'
;MNRRLLLGSADDLTVQRVSSVAEELGDELVHVSATSAEVADAVAGFQPDVLIVSETLGPIPVLDLIRQIARQDPFVGILLLSSTSDPELFRVAMEAGARSIAPLGFTIDDLGQRIESAAAWAGLVRSHIAGDNARVLGSGHVLALAGSKGGVGTSTIAVHTALEAAAAGRRACLVDLDLQSGDLATLLNITHRRDITDLIGLVGEISAQTLDDVLFRHSSGLSVLLAPREGERGEEITEAVGRAVIGALKSRFDVVVLDLGSVLTPAGASAVEIADRAVLVATPDVLSMRGCRRTAKLWERLRLRPEKDVTVLLNRISRGVEVQPDLAARLARLPISEFGVPAAFRAFEAAANTGEPQRLVDRDTRRALARVAESLGARQPAEPVAATGRRAARKRDAGQAAVELMGLLPLIGILLACLVQGVMIGYSHVLAGQAASAAARVAVSPEYGFGDIEARARAELPGAWQDGAQVTLGGGGGDPRWFDPDSEVTVQVTTPAFIPGVAALFGDALNATSTAQMRFEGRWP
;
A
#
# COMPACT_ATOMS: atom_id res chain seq x y z
N MET A 1 -36.58 -15.13 4.32
CA MET A 1 -36.65 -13.65 4.25
C MET A 1 -37.94 -13.34 3.54
N ASN A 2 -38.83 -12.55 4.14
CA ASN A 2 -40.12 -12.22 3.53
C ASN A 2 -39.88 -11.20 2.41
N ARG A 3 -39.93 -11.60 1.13
CA ARG A 3 -39.66 -10.70 -0.01
C ARG A 3 -40.92 -9.89 -0.30
N ARG A 4 -40.75 -8.63 -0.70
CA ARG A 4 -41.85 -7.71 -1.00
C ARG A 4 -42.10 -7.69 -2.50
N LEU A 5 -43.27 -8.14 -2.93
CA LEU A 5 -43.64 -8.29 -4.33
C LEU A 5 -44.68 -7.24 -4.71
N LEU A 6 -44.53 -6.64 -5.90
CA LEU A 6 -45.56 -5.80 -6.51
C LEU A 6 -46.02 -6.43 -7.82
N LEU A 7 -47.33 -6.48 -8.06
CA LEU A 7 -47.90 -7.04 -9.28
C LEU A 7 -48.63 -5.98 -10.10
N GLY A 8 -48.25 -5.84 -11.37
CA GLY A 8 -49.01 -5.11 -12.38
C GLY A 8 -49.79 -6.06 -13.28
N SER A 9 -51.09 -6.23 -13.04
CA SER A 9 -51.97 -7.04 -13.88
C SER A 9 -53.42 -6.56 -13.79
N ALA A 10 -54.09 -6.45 -14.94
CA ALA A 10 -55.52 -6.22 -15.02
C ALA A 10 -56.35 -7.52 -15.00
N ASP A 11 -55.69 -8.68 -15.09
CA ASP A 11 -56.35 -10.00 -15.12
C ASP A 11 -56.44 -10.63 -13.73
N ASP A 12 -57.67 -10.80 -13.23
CA ASP A 12 -57.97 -11.35 -11.91
C ASP A 12 -57.41 -12.77 -11.72
N LEU A 13 -57.39 -13.58 -12.78
CA LEU A 13 -56.85 -14.94 -12.72
C LEU A 13 -55.35 -14.92 -12.48
N THR A 14 -54.62 -14.05 -13.19
CA THR A 14 -53.19 -13.83 -12.98
C THR A 14 -52.91 -13.31 -11.57
N VAL A 15 -53.72 -12.37 -11.06
CA VAL A 15 -53.61 -11.85 -9.69
C VAL A 15 -53.76 -12.97 -8.66
N GLN A 16 -54.80 -13.80 -8.77
CA GLN A 16 -55.03 -14.92 -7.85
C GLN A 16 -53.89 -15.95 -7.88
N ARG A 17 -53.37 -16.27 -9.07
CA ARG A 17 -52.28 -17.24 -9.22
C ARG A 17 -50.97 -16.74 -8.64
N VAL A 18 -50.58 -15.50 -8.92
CA VAL A 18 -49.37 -14.90 -8.35
C VAL A 18 -49.51 -14.76 -6.82
N SER A 19 -50.69 -14.39 -6.32
CA SER A 19 -50.95 -14.32 -4.88
C SER A 19 -50.78 -15.68 -4.19
N SER A 20 -51.30 -16.75 -4.80
CA SER A 20 -51.14 -18.12 -4.26
C SER A 20 -49.67 -18.53 -4.20
N VAL A 21 -48.88 -18.20 -5.23
CA VAL A 21 -47.43 -18.46 -5.25
C VAL A 21 -46.70 -17.65 -4.17
N ALA A 22 -47.05 -16.38 -3.99
CA ALA A 22 -46.48 -15.54 -2.94
C ALA A 22 -46.76 -16.11 -1.54
N GLU A 23 -48.00 -16.52 -1.27
CA GLU A 23 -48.39 -17.14 0.02
C GLU A 23 -47.62 -18.43 0.29
N GLU A 24 -47.50 -19.31 -0.70
CA GLU A 24 -46.80 -20.60 -0.55
C GLU A 24 -45.29 -20.43 -0.29
N LEU A 25 -44.67 -19.42 -0.92
CA LEU A 25 -43.26 -19.08 -0.72
C LEU A 25 -43.01 -18.25 0.56
N GLY A 26 -44.07 -17.78 1.22
CA GLY A 26 -43.98 -16.89 2.37
C GLY A 26 -43.42 -15.51 2.01
N ASP A 27 -43.81 -14.99 0.84
CA ASP A 27 -43.54 -13.64 0.36
C ASP A 27 -44.76 -12.72 0.56
N GLU A 28 -44.51 -11.41 0.66
CA GLU A 28 -45.54 -10.40 0.88
C GLU A 28 -45.88 -9.69 -0.43
N LEU A 29 -47.10 -9.88 -0.94
CA LEU A 29 -47.62 -9.08 -2.06
C LEU A 29 -48.09 -7.71 -1.55
N VAL A 30 -47.21 -6.71 -1.62
CA VAL A 30 -47.42 -5.39 -0.99
C VAL A 30 -48.43 -4.51 -1.73
N HIS A 31 -48.59 -4.71 -3.04
CA HIS A 31 -49.52 -3.95 -3.86
C HIS A 31 -49.84 -4.65 -5.19
N VAL A 32 -51.05 -4.43 -5.70
CA VAL A 32 -51.49 -4.85 -7.03
C VAL A 32 -52.01 -3.63 -7.78
N SER A 33 -51.45 -3.36 -8.94
CA SER A 33 -51.88 -2.28 -9.84
C SER A 33 -52.57 -2.85 -11.07
N ALA A 34 -53.74 -2.31 -11.40
CA ALA A 34 -54.51 -2.75 -12.56
C ALA A 34 -54.07 -2.04 -13.86
N THR A 35 -53.29 -0.96 -13.76
CA THR A 35 -52.81 -0.19 -14.92
C THR A 35 -51.31 0.07 -14.86
N SER A 36 -50.66 0.18 -16.02
CA SER A 36 -49.22 0.46 -16.11
C SER A 36 -48.85 1.88 -15.67
N ALA A 37 -49.80 2.82 -15.67
CA ALA A 37 -49.59 4.19 -15.19
C ALA A 37 -49.40 4.24 -13.67
N GLU A 38 -50.11 3.39 -12.92
CA GLU A 38 -50.05 3.34 -11.45
C GLU A 38 -48.81 2.59 -10.93
N VAL A 39 -48.23 1.69 -11.73
CA VAL A 39 -47.09 0.86 -11.32
C VAL A 39 -45.89 1.70 -10.90
N ALA A 40 -45.57 2.79 -11.62
CA ALA A 40 -44.40 3.62 -11.31
C ALA A 40 -44.51 4.28 -9.93
N ASP A 41 -45.66 4.88 -9.63
CA ASP A 41 -45.93 5.50 -8.34
C ASP A 41 -45.95 4.45 -7.22
N ALA A 42 -46.52 3.27 -7.50
CA ALA A 42 -46.58 2.18 -6.54
C ALA A 42 -45.19 1.58 -6.25
N VAL A 43 -44.32 1.44 -7.25
CA VAL A 43 -42.91 1.03 -7.05
C VAL A 43 -42.19 2.03 -6.16
N ALA A 44 -42.35 3.33 -6.41
CA ALA A 44 -41.72 4.38 -5.60
C ALA A 44 -42.25 4.41 -4.15
N GLY A 45 -43.55 4.21 -3.94
CA GLY A 45 -44.19 4.25 -2.63
C GLY A 45 -43.96 3.00 -1.79
N PHE A 46 -44.04 1.82 -2.41
CA PHE A 46 -43.93 0.55 -1.69
C PHE A 46 -42.50 0.00 -1.66
N GLN A 47 -41.61 0.38 -2.58
CA GLN A 47 -40.24 -0.12 -2.67
C GLN A 47 -40.16 -1.66 -2.65
N PRO A 48 -40.73 -2.36 -3.65
CA PRO A 48 -40.72 -3.81 -3.71
C PRO A 48 -39.32 -4.37 -4.01
N ASP A 49 -39.06 -5.61 -3.60
CA ASP A 49 -37.87 -6.34 -4.01
C ASP A 49 -37.98 -6.83 -5.47
N VAL A 50 -39.20 -7.21 -5.88
CA VAL A 50 -39.51 -7.74 -7.21
C VAL A 50 -40.80 -7.12 -7.74
N LEU A 51 -40.76 -6.64 -8.99
CA LEU A 51 -41.91 -6.20 -9.76
C LEU A 51 -42.28 -7.29 -10.76
N ILE A 52 -43.51 -7.79 -10.69
CA ILE A 52 -44.08 -8.72 -11.67
C ILE A 52 -45.07 -7.93 -12.53
N VAL A 53 -44.91 -7.95 -13.86
CA VAL A 53 -45.81 -7.22 -14.78
C VAL A 53 -46.34 -8.15 -15.86
N SER A 54 -47.65 -8.07 -16.13
CA SER A 54 -48.28 -8.76 -17.25
C SER A 54 -48.00 -8.04 -18.57
N GLU A 55 -47.77 -8.79 -19.65
CA GLU A 55 -47.59 -8.22 -20.99
C GLU A 55 -48.80 -7.41 -21.47
N THR A 56 -49.99 -7.73 -20.96
CA THR A 56 -51.26 -7.09 -21.34
C THR A 56 -51.52 -5.79 -20.58
N LEU A 57 -50.64 -5.41 -19.66
CA LEU A 57 -50.80 -4.23 -18.82
C LEU A 57 -50.62 -2.94 -19.64
N GLY A 58 -51.65 -2.09 -19.66
CA GLY A 58 -51.68 -0.79 -20.34
C GLY A 58 -52.11 0.35 -19.40
N PRO A 59 -52.16 1.61 -19.87
CA PRO A 59 -52.08 2.05 -21.28
C PRO A 59 -50.66 2.24 -21.84
N ILE A 60 -49.65 2.38 -20.97
CA ILE A 60 -48.25 2.43 -21.38
C ILE A 60 -47.82 1.02 -21.78
N PRO A 61 -47.20 0.80 -22.96
CA PRO A 61 -46.67 -0.50 -23.33
C PRO A 61 -45.73 -1.05 -22.27
N VAL A 62 -45.90 -2.33 -21.90
CA VAL A 62 -45.17 -2.94 -20.78
C VAL A 62 -43.64 -2.80 -20.91
N LEU A 63 -43.09 -2.89 -22.12
CA LEU A 63 -41.65 -2.77 -22.35
C LEU A 63 -41.13 -1.35 -22.06
N ASP A 64 -41.95 -0.33 -22.32
CA ASP A 64 -41.60 1.05 -22.00
C ASP A 64 -41.72 1.31 -20.50
N LEU A 65 -42.72 0.71 -19.84
CA LEU A 65 -42.81 0.70 -18.38
C LEU A 65 -41.57 0.04 -17.76
N ILE A 66 -41.16 -1.14 -18.26
CA ILE A 66 -39.96 -1.84 -17.77
C ILE A 66 -38.72 -0.95 -17.91
N ARG A 67 -38.53 -0.29 -19.07
CA ARG A 67 -37.43 0.67 -19.28
C ARG A 67 -37.49 1.84 -18.30
N GLN A 68 -38.69 2.36 -18.04
CA GLN A 68 -38.89 3.46 -17.11
C GLN A 68 -38.48 3.04 -15.69
N ILE A 69 -39.00 1.91 -15.20
CA ILE A 69 -38.71 1.41 -13.85
C ILE A 69 -37.23 1.06 -13.73
N ALA A 70 -36.65 0.33 -14.68
CA ALA A 70 -35.24 -0.04 -14.65
C ALA A 70 -34.29 1.17 -14.60
N ARG A 71 -34.70 2.32 -15.14
CA ARG A 71 -33.96 3.59 -15.05
C ARG A 71 -34.20 4.34 -13.74
N GLN A 72 -35.41 4.31 -13.20
CA GLN A 72 -35.80 5.06 -12.01
C GLN A 72 -35.39 4.34 -10.72
N ASP A 73 -35.55 3.02 -10.68
CA ASP A 73 -35.22 2.17 -9.56
C ASP A 73 -34.49 0.90 -10.03
N PRO A 74 -33.15 0.95 -10.16
CA PRO A 74 -32.35 -0.19 -10.59
C PRO A 74 -32.27 -1.30 -9.54
N PHE A 75 -32.87 -1.13 -8.36
CA PHE A 75 -32.84 -2.11 -7.28
C PHE A 75 -33.99 -3.12 -7.34
N VAL A 76 -34.98 -2.89 -8.21
CA VAL A 76 -36.15 -3.75 -8.32
C VAL A 76 -35.87 -4.85 -9.35
N GLY A 77 -36.00 -6.12 -8.96
CA GLY A 77 -35.95 -7.22 -9.91
C GLY A 77 -37.24 -7.27 -10.73
N ILE A 78 -37.18 -7.06 -12.05
CA ILE A 78 -38.39 -7.03 -12.89
C ILE A 78 -38.63 -8.39 -13.56
N LEU A 79 -39.84 -8.92 -13.45
CA LEU A 79 -40.28 -10.17 -14.08
C LEU A 79 -41.48 -9.91 -14.99
N LEU A 80 -41.37 -10.29 -16.26
CA LEU A 80 -42.46 -10.16 -17.24
C LEU A 80 -43.24 -11.47 -17.33
N LEU A 81 -44.57 -11.40 -17.21
CA LEU A 81 -45.47 -12.50 -17.52
C LEU A 81 -45.93 -12.37 -18.97
N SER A 82 -45.71 -13.41 -19.77
CA SER A 82 -46.07 -13.41 -21.20
C SER A 82 -46.97 -14.58 -21.57
N SER A 83 -47.90 -14.38 -22.50
CA SER A 83 -48.70 -15.46 -23.10
C SER A 83 -47.92 -16.24 -24.16
N THR A 84 -46.79 -15.71 -24.63
CA THR A 84 -46.01 -16.27 -25.73
C THR A 84 -44.58 -16.61 -25.29
N SER A 85 -44.04 -17.69 -25.85
CA SER A 85 -42.63 -18.07 -25.68
C SER A 85 -41.86 -17.67 -26.94
N ASP A 86 -41.84 -16.36 -27.23
CA ASP A 86 -41.11 -15.80 -28.37
C ASP A 86 -39.68 -15.40 -27.96
N PRO A 87 -38.63 -15.98 -28.59
CA PRO A 87 -37.24 -15.59 -28.36
C PRO A 87 -36.97 -14.09 -28.59
N GLU A 88 -37.68 -13.43 -29.50
CA GLU A 88 -37.49 -11.99 -29.73
C GLU A 88 -38.06 -11.16 -28.59
N LEU A 89 -39.24 -11.51 -28.07
CA LEU A 89 -39.79 -10.88 -26.87
C LEU A 89 -38.85 -11.08 -25.68
N PHE A 90 -38.23 -12.25 -25.57
CA PHE A 90 -37.20 -12.50 -24.56
C PHE A 90 -36.05 -11.51 -24.65
N ARG A 91 -35.43 -11.39 -25.84
CA ARG A 91 -34.32 -10.47 -26.06
C ARG A 91 -34.72 -9.01 -25.76
N VAL A 92 -35.85 -8.55 -26.29
CA VAL A 92 -36.29 -7.16 -26.15
C VAL A 92 -36.67 -6.82 -24.71
N ALA A 93 -37.29 -7.74 -23.97
CA ALA A 93 -37.61 -7.52 -22.55
C ALA A 93 -36.35 -7.48 -21.68
N MET A 94 -35.36 -8.34 -21.95
CA MET A 94 -34.07 -8.29 -21.24
C MET A 94 -33.33 -6.97 -21.53
N GLU A 95 -33.32 -6.50 -22.79
CA GLU A 95 -32.78 -5.18 -23.17
C GLU A 95 -33.53 -4.02 -22.52
N ALA A 96 -34.84 -4.17 -22.27
CA ALA A 96 -35.64 -3.19 -21.56
C ALA A 96 -35.33 -3.12 -20.05
N GLY A 97 -34.69 -4.15 -19.49
CA GLY A 97 -34.36 -4.25 -18.06
C GLY A 97 -35.12 -5.32 -17.29
N ALA A 98 -35.90 -6.17 -17.96
CA ALA A 98 -36.46 -7.36 -17.33
C ALA A 98 -35.33 -8.33 -16.94
N ARG A 99 -35.49 -9.00 -15.81
CA ARG A 99 -34.54 -9.99 -15.30
C ARG A 99 -34.91 -11.41 -15.67
N SER A 100 -36.21 -11.66 -15.82
CA SER A 100 -36.77 -12.96 -16.15
C SER A 100 -38.12 -12.80 -16.83
N ILE A 101 -38.52 -13.81 -17.58
CA ILE A 101 -39.83 -13.90 -18.21
C ILE A 101 -40.45 -15.23 -17.80
N ALA A 102 -41.70 -15.21 -17.35
CA ALA A 102 -42.44 -16.44 -17.06
C ALA A 102 -43.66 -16.53 -18.00
N PRO A 103 -43.99 -17.73 -18.49
CA PRO A 103 -45.22 -17.93 -19.24
C PRO A 103 -46.43 -17.76 -18.31
N LEU A 104 -47.54 -17.19 -18.78
CA LEU A 104 -48.79 -17.09 -18.00
C LEU A 104 -49.29 -18.47 -17.51
N GLY A 105 -48.88 -19.56 -18.13
CA GLY A 105 -49.10 -20.95 -17.70
C GLY A 105 -48.11 -21.48 -16.65
N PHE A 106 -47.41 -20.62 -15.89
CA PHE A 106 -46.39 -21.01 -14.92
C PHE A 106 -46.89 -21.99 -13.84
N THR A 107 -46.00 -22.88 -13.40
CA THR A 107 -46.17 -23.65 -12.16
C THR A 107 -45.70 -22.82 -10.97
N ILE A 108 -46.09 -23.23 -9.76
CA ILE A 108 -45.61 -22.60 -8.52
C ILE A 108 -44.07 -22.62 -8.46
N ASP A 109 -43.47 -23.78 -8.75
CA ASP A 109 -42.01 -23.95 -8.74
C ASP A 109 -41.29 -23.04 -9.75
N ASP A 110 -41.77 -22.95 -11.00
CA ASP A 110 -41.12 -22.12 -12.04
C ASP A 110 -41.21 -20.63 -11.70
N LEU A 111 -42.39 -20.14 -11.31
CA LEU A 111 -42.52 -18.73 -10.93
C LEU A 111 -41.72 -18.43 -9.64
N GLY A 112 -41.74 -19.34 -8.67
CA GLY A 112 -40.98 -19.19 -7.43
C GLY A 112 -39.48 -19.11 -7.65
N GLN A 113 -38.92 -19.97 -8.51
CA GLN A 113 -37.50 -19.97 -8.84
C GLN A 113 -37.08 -18.67 -9.56
N ARG A 114 -37.98 -18.11 -10.38
CA ARG A 114 -37.76 -16.84 -11.08
C ARG A 114 -37.86 -15.64 -10.12
N ILE A 115 -38.82 -15.64 -9.19
CA ILE A 115 -38.93 -14.63 -8.12
C ILE A 115 -37.68 -14.66 -7.25
N GLU A 116 -37.20 -15.85 -6.86
CA GLU A 116 -35.96 -16.01 -6.10
C GLU A 116 -34.76 -15.45 -6.85
N SER A 117 -34.61 -15.79 -8.13
CA SER A 117 -33.52 -15.29 -8.96
C SER A 117 -33.55 -13.76 -9.12
N ALA A 118 -34.75 -13.17 -9.27
CA ALA A 118 -34.94 -11.72 -9.36
C ALA A 118 -34.65 -11.02 -8.02
N ALA A 119 -35.12 -11.58 -6.90
CA ALA A 119 -34.90 -11.06 -5.56
C ALA A 119 -33.43 -11.18 -5.12
N ALA A 120 -32.76 -12.28 -5.45
CA ALA A 120 -31.33 -12.47 -5.17
C ALA A 120 -30.48 -11.45 -5.93
N TRP A 121 -30.82 -11.16 -7.20
CA TRP A 121 -30.19 -10.08 -7.95
C TRP A 121 -30.45 -8.72 -7.31
N ALA A 122 -31.71 -8.42 -6.95
CA ALA A 122 -32.09 -7.19 -6.28
C ALA A 122 -31.34 -7.00 -4.95
N GLY A 123 -31.19 -8.08 -4.16
CA GLY A 123 -30.39 -8.11 -2.94
C GLY A 123 -28.89 -7.98 -3.18
N LEU A 124 -28.35 -8.51 -4.29
CA LEU A 124 -26.95 -8.34 -4.67
C LEU A 124 -26.65 -6.89 -5.08
N VAL A 125 -27.51 -6.30 -5.91
CA VAL A 125 -27.41 -4.89 -6.32
C VAL A 125 -27.61 -3.97 -5.11
N ARG A 126 -28.61 -4.26 -4.27
CA ARG A 126 -28.79 -3.56 -2.99
C ARG A 126 -27.63 -3.78 -2.03
N SER A 127 -26.97 -4.93 -1.96
CA SER A 127 -25.84 -5.11 -1.02
C SER A 127 -24.55 -4.46 -1.53
N HIS A 128 -24.31 -4.47 -2.84
CA HIS A 128 -23.23 -3.71 -3.47
C HIS A 128 -23.44 -2.20 -3.31
N ILE A 129 -24.69 -1.74 -3.29
CA ILE A 129 -25.01 -0.31 -3.19
C ILE A 129 -25.35 0.11 -1.74
N ALA A 130 -25.88 -0.76 -0.88
CA ALA A 130 -26.18 -0.49 0.54
C ALA A 130 -24.95 -0.65 1.44
N GLY A 131 -23.96 -1.46 1.03
CA GLY A 131 -22.58 -1.31 1.53
C GLY A 131 -21.95 0.03 1.13
N ASP A 132 -22.49 0.69 0.10
CA ASP A 132 -22.08 1.98 -0.44
C ASP A 132 -23.01 3.17 -0.01
N ASN A 133 -24.16 2.94 0.64
CA ASN A 133 -25.20 3.97 0.87
C ASN A 133 -24.97 4.91 2.07
N ALA A 134 -23.73 5.06 2.54
CA ALA A 134 -23.32 6.26 3.26
C ALA A 134 -22.70 7.32 2.34
N ARG A 135 -22.52 7.03 1.04
CA ARG A 135 -21.96 7.96 0.06
C ARG A 135 -22.92 8.06 -1.12
N VAL A 136 -23.79 9.07 -1.04
CA VAL A 136 -24.45 9.79 -2.14
C VAL A 136 -23.89 9.40 -3.50
N LEU A 137 -24.76 9.03 -4.47
CA LEU A 137 -24.48 8.99 -5.92
C LEU A 137 -23.36 9.98 -6.30
N GLY A 138 -22.14 9.46 -6.28
CA GLY A 138 -20.93 10.25 -6.34
C GLY A 138 -20.11 9.70 -7.47
N SER A 139 -20.14 10.39 -8.60
CA SER A 139 -19.13 10.21 -9.62
C SER A 139 -17.77 10.29 -8.91
N GLY A 140 -16.94 9.26 -8.99
CA GLY A 140 -15.62 9.20 -8.38
C GLY A 140 -14.83 10.48 -8.58
N HIS A 141 -14.02 10.89 -7.60
CA HIS A 141 -13.25 12.12 -7.71
C HIS A 141 -12.05 11.89 -8.64
N VAL A 142 -12.05 12.54 -9.80
CA VAL A 142 -11.01 12.41 -10.84
C VAL A 142 -9.94 13.50 -10.65
N LEU A 143 -8.69 13.07 -10.51
CA LEU A 143 -7.52 13.90 -10.32
C LEU A 143 -6.57 13.76 -11.49
N ALA A 144 -6.45 14.79 -12.32
CA ALA A 144 -5.46 14.82 -13.39
C ALA A 144 -4.17 15.50 -12.92
N LEU A 145 -3.05 14.76 -12.93
CA LEU A 145 -1.73 15.29 -12.60
C LEU A 145 -0.89 15.37 -13.87
N ALA A 146 -0.37 16.55 -14.17
CA ALA A 146 0.57 16.76 -15.28
C ALA A 146 1.84 17.47 -14.77
N GLY A 147 2.97 17.15 -15.36
CA GLY A 147 4.26 17.77 -15.06
C GLY A 147 4.46 19.07 -15.84
N SER A 148 4.98 20.09 -15.18
CA SER A 148 5.41 21.33 -15.85
C SER A 148 6.60 21.16 -16.80
N LYS A 149 7.36 20.07 -16.61
CA LYS A 149 8.45 19.56 -17.46
C LYS A 149 8.74 18.10 -17.09
N GLY A 150 9.52 17.40 -17.91
CA GLY A 150 10.01 16.05 -17.57
C GLY A 150 10.81 16.02 -16.26
N GLY A 151 10.67 14.94 -15.48
CA GLY A 151 11.48 14.68 -14.29
C GLY A 151 11.14 15.50 -13.04
N VAL A 152 10.00 16.22 -13.02
CA VAL A 152 9.51 16.93 -11.80
C VAL A 152 8.90 15.99 -10.75
N GLY A 153 8.67 14.72 -11.10
CA GLY A 153 8.14 13.69 -10.21
C GLY A 153 6.62 13.51 -10.25
N THR A 154 5.96 13.83 -11.38
CA THR A 154 4.50 13.68 -11.55
C THR A 154 4.02 12.27 -11.20
N SER A 155 4.62 11.24 -11.80
CA SER A 155 4.29 9.83 -11.56
C SER A 155 4.47 9.41 -10.11
N THR A 156 5.56 9.86 -9.47
CA THR A 156 5.78 9.63 -8.04
C THR A 156 4.66 10.23 -7.20
N ILE A 157 4.26 11.47 -7.46
CA ILE A 157 3.17 12.12 -6.74
C ILE A 157 1.83 11.41 -7.03
N ALA A 158 1.56 11.02 -8.27
CA ALA A 158 0.34 10.32 -8.66
C ALA A 158 0.21 8.98 -7.91
N VAL A 159 1.27 8.17 -7.91
CA VAL A 159 1.35 6.91 -7.16
C VAL A 159 1.07 7.14 -5.69
N HIS A 160 1.80 8.05 -5.04
CA HIS A 160 1.62 8.26 -3.61
C HIS A 160 0.26 8.86 -3.26
N THR A 161 -0.30 9.72 -4.11
CA THR A 161 -1.66 10.24 -3.93
C THR A 161 -2.69 9.12 -3.98
N ALA A 162 -2.55 8.19 -4.93
CA ALA A 162 -3.43 7.04 -5.06
C ALA A 162 -3.24 6.02 -3.91
N LEU A 163 -2.00 5.80 -3.46
CA LEU A 163 -1.71 4.97 -2.29
C LEU A 163 -2.30 5.55 -1.00
N GLU A 164 -2.22 6.87 -0.79
CA GLU A 164 -2.84 7.53 0.37
C GLU A 164 -4.38 7.43 0.33
N ALA A 165 -4.99 7.48 -0.85
CA ALA A 165 -6.43 7.24 -1.01
C ALA A 165 -6.80 5.78 -0.67
N ALA A 166 -6.05 4.81 -1.18
CA ALA A 166 -6.24 3.38 -0.87
C ALA A 166 -6.04 3.09 0.63
N ALA A 167 -4.99 3.66 1.24
CA ALA A 167 -4.71 3.52 2.66
C ALA A 167 -5.80 4.16 3.55
N ALA A 168 -6.53 5.14 3.03
CA ALA A 168 -7.72 5.72 3.67
C ALA A 168 -8.99 4.88 3.46
N GLY A 169 -8.89 3.69 2.87
CA GLY A 169 -10.01 2.77 2.63
C GLY A 169 -10.90 3.18 1.46
N ARG A 170 -10.44 4.07 0.57
CA ARG A 170 -11.17 4.44 -0.65
C ARG A 170 -10.84 3.47 -1.77
N ARG A 171 -11.82 3.17 -2.62
CA ARG A 171 -11.59 2.50 -3.89
C ARG A 171 -10.81 3.44 -4.79
N ALA A 172 -9.49 3.25 -4.88
CA ALA A 172 -8.60 4.10 -5.67
C ALA A 172 -8.16 3.39 -6.95
N CYS A 173 -8.20 4.10 -8.06
CA CYS A 173 -7.59 3.69 -9.32
C CYS A 173 -6.50 4.67 -9.72
N LEU A 174 -5.34 4.17 -10.10
CA LEU A 174 -4.27 4.92 -10.75
C LEU A 174 -4.28 4.58 -12.24
N VAL A 175 -4.21 5.57 -13.10
CA VAL A 175 -4.19 5.39 -14.55
C VAL A 175 -2.94 6.03 -15.10
N ASP A 176 -2.14 5.26 -15.82
CA ASP A 176 -1.00 5.76 -16.57
C ASP A 176 -1.48 6.29 -17.94
N LEU A 177 -1.50 7.61 -18.10
CA LEU A 177 -1.77 8.30 -19.37
C LEU A 177 -0.52 9.01 -19.90
N ASP A 178 0.67 8.73 -19.34
CA ASP A 178 1.94 9.02 -20.01
C ASP A 178 2.18 7.93 -21.07
N LEU A 179 1.37 7.95 -22.12
CA LEU A 179 1.22 6.82 -23.05
C LEU A 179 2.49 6.48 -23.85
N GLN A 180 3.45 7.41 -23.92
CA GLN A 180 4.70 7.23 -24.67
C GLN A 180 5.88 6.83 -23.79
N SER A 181 5.91 7.29 -22.53
CA SER A 181 7.06 7.14 -21.64
C SER A 181 6.72 6.74 -20.20
N GLY A 182 5.46 6.42 -19.94
CA GLY A 182 4.93 5.98 -18.66
C GLY A 182 5.56 4.66 -18.24
N ASP A 183 5.97 4.60 -16.98
CA ASP A 183 6.67 3.44 -16.42
C ASP A 183 6.13 3.12 -15.02
N LEU A 184 4.82 3.32 -14.82
CA LEU A 184 4.16 2.98 -13.56
C LEU A 184 4.24 1.49 -13.26
N ALA A 185 4.33 0.64 -14.29
CA ALA A 185 4.56 -0.79 -14.13
C ALA A 185 5.87 -1.06 -13.38
N THR A 186 6.98 -0.44 -13.80
CA THR A 186 8.27 -0.60 -13.13
C THR A 186 8.27 0.04 -11.74
N LEU A 187 7.69 1.25 -11.61
CA LEU A 187 7.64 1.97 -10.33
C LEU A 187 6.87 1.20 -9.23
N LEU A 188 5.91 0.35 -9.62
CA LEU A 188 5.12 -0.48 -8.71
C LEU A 188 5.49 -1.98 -8.76
N ASN A 189 6.56 -2.34 -9.48
CA ASN A 189 6.98 -3.72 -9.71
C ASN A 189 5.83 -4.64 -10.21
N ILE A 190 5.04 -4.14 -11.15
CA ILE A 190 3.86 -4.81 -11.72
C ILE A 190 4.29 -5.58 -12.97
N THR A 191 3.94 -6.87 -13.00
CA THR A 191 3.96 -7.68 -14.23
C THR A 191 2.53 -7.97 -14.65
N HIS A 192 2.01 -7.21 -15.61
CA HIS A 192 0.67 -7.41 -16.15
C HIS A 192 0.71 -7.37 -17.68
N ARG A 193 -0.14 -8.18 -18.32
CA ARG A 193 -0.14 -8.33 -19.79
C ARG A 193 -1.10 -7.38 -20.49
N ARG A 194 -2.14 -6.93 -19.78
CA ARG A 194 -3.14 -6.02 -20.33
C ARG A 194 -2.81 -4.58 -19.98
N ASP A 195 -3.23 -3.68 -20.84
CA ASP A 195 -3.04 -2.24 -20.70
C ASP A 195 -4.22 -1.48 -21.31
N ILE A 196 -4.14 -0.15 -21.33
CA ILE A 196 -5.21 0.69 -21.88
C ILE A 196 -5.56 0.40 -23.35
N THR A 197 -4.65 -0.19 -24.13
CA THR A 197 -4.92 -0.52 -25.55
C THR A 197 -5.97 -1.63 -25.71
N ASP A 198 -6.11 -2.51 -24.72
CA ASP A 198 -7.15 -3.56 -24.72
C ASP A 198 -8.58 -2.98 -24.66
N LEU A 199 -8.73 -1.68 -24.39
CA LEU A 199 -10.02 -0.99 -24.28
C LEU A 199 -10.42 -0.23 -25.56
N ILE A 200 -9.54 -0.13 -26.58
CA ILE A 200 -9.80 0.63 -27.81
C ILE A 200 -11.04 0.12 -28.55
N GLY A 201 -11.18 -1.20 -28.68
CA GLY A 201 -12.29 -1.83 -29.39
C GLY A 201 -13.60 -1.91 -28.61
N LEU A 202 -13.62 -1.47 -27.35
CA LEU A 202 -14.73 -1.66 -26.41
C LEU A 202 -15.41 -0.34 -26.02
N VAL A 203 -15.11 0.75 -26.74
CA VAL A 203 -15.72 2.07 -26.50
C VAL A 203 -17.25 1.96 -26.62
N GLY A 204 -17.95 2.34 -25.54
CA GLY A 204 -19.42 2.22 -25.45
C GLY A 204 -19.91 0.92 -24.80
N GLU A 205 -19.05 -0.09 -24.68
CA GLU A 205 -19.35 -1.40 -24.07
C GLU A 205 -18.43 -1.71 -22.87
N ILE A 206 -17.69 -0.72 -22.37
CA ILE A 206 -16.78 -0.88 -21.22
C ILE A 206 -17.60 -1.23 -19.98
N SER A 207 -17.69 -2.53 -19.72
CA SER A 207 -18.39 -3.09 -18.56
C SER A 207 -17.48 -3.16 -17.34
N ALA A 208 -18.07 -3.40 -16.16
CA ALA A 208 -17.30 -3.68 -14.95
C ALA A 208 -16.40 -4.92 -15.12
N GLN A 209 -16.86 -5.95 -15.83
CA GLN A 209 -16.08 -7.15 -16.07
C GLN A 209 -14.88 -6.89 -16.99
N THR A 210 -15.09 -6.10 -18.04
CA THR A 210 -14.00 -5.64 -18.93
C THR A 210 -12.92 -4.90 -18.15
N LEU A 211 -13.31 -3.99 -17.27
CA LEU A 211 -12.37 -3.26 -16.42
C LEU A 211 -11.63 -4.18 -15.44
N ASP A 212 -12.30 -5.18 -14.87
CA ASP A 212 -11.64 -6.13 -13.95
C ASP A 212 -10.56 -6.97 -14.63
N ASP A 213 -10.73 -7.29 -15.91
CA ASP A 213 -9.76 -8.06 -16.67
C ASP A 213 -8.52 -7.26 -17.05
N VAL A 214 -8.66 -5.95 -17.26
CA VAL A 214 -7.59 -5.05 -17.73
C VAL A 214 -6.86 -4.36 -16.57
N LEU A 215 -7.54 -4.09 -15.46
CA LEU A 215 -6.94 -3.46 -14.30
C LEU A 215 -6.09 -4.44 -13.50
N PHE A 216 -4.89 -4.01 -13.13
CA PHE A 216 -4.07 -4.74 -12.17
C PHE A 216 -4.45 -4.36 -10.74
N ARG A 217 -4.76 -5.34 -9.88
CA ARG A 217 -4.97 -5.13 -8.44
C ARG A 217 -3.65 -5.28 -7.69
N HIS A 218 -3.10 -4.15 -7.25
CA HIS A 218 -1.85 -4.13 -6.49
C HIS A 218 -2.07 -4.52 -5.01
N SER A 219 -1.02 -5.06 -4.38
CA SER A 219 -1.04 -5.55 -3.00
C SER A 219 -1.42 -4.49 -1.95
N SER A 220 -1.29 -3.20 -2.29
CA SER A 220 -1.71 -2.08 -1.44
C SER A 220 -3.23 -1.80 -1.46
N GLY A 221 -4.01 -2.53 -2.27
CA GLY A 221 -5.43 -2.25 -2.51
C GLY A 221 -5.69 -1.22 -3.61
N LEU A 222 -4.64 -0.76 -4.30
CA LEU A 222 -4.73 0.13 -5.46
C LEU A 222 -5.04 -0.67 -6.73
N SER A 223 -6.02 -0.22 -7.51
CA SER A 223 -6.18 -0.70 -8.90
C SER A 223 -5.35 0.17 -9.85
N VAL A 224 -4.71 -0.43 -10.84
CA VAL A 224 -3.81 0.27 -11.77
C VAL A 224 -4.18 -0.07 -13.21
N LEU A 225 -4.41 0.95 -14.03
CA LEU A 225 -4.49 0.84 -15.48
C LEU A 225 -3.15 1.29 -16.08
N LEU A 226 -2.49 0.39 -16.79
CA LEU A 226 -1.16 0.64 -17.34
C LEU A 226 -1.22 1.30 -18.72
N ALA A 227 -0.17 2.06 -19.03
CA ALA A 227 0.10 2.58 -20.36
C ALA A 227 0.56 1.43 -21.28
N PRO A 228 0.50 1.62 -22.61
CA PRO A 228 0.99 0.63 -23.55
C PRO A 228 2.48 0.33 -23.32
N ARG A 229 2.89 -0.93 -23.47
CA ARG A 229 4.33 -1.31 -23.36
C ARG A 229 5.19 -0.72 -24.49
N GLU A 230 4.57 -0.50 -25.63
CA GLU A 230 5.14 0.05 -26.86
C GLU A 230 4.60 1.47 -27.02
N GLY A 231 5.46 2.49 -26.83
CA GLY A 231 5.04 3.88 -26.74
C GLY A 231 4.36 4.42 -28.01
N GLU A 232 4.67 3.86 -29.18
CA GLU A 232 4.02 4.17 -30.46
C GLU A 232 2.52 3.85 -30.45
N ARG A 233 2.10 2.84 -29.68
CA ARG A 233 0.69 2.45 -29.53
C ARG A 233 -0.10 3.48 -28.71
N GLY A 234 0.58 4.38 -28.02
CA GLY A 234 -0.04 5.50 -27.33
C GLY A 234 -0.85 6.42 -28.26
N GLU A 235 -0.47 6.52 -29.53
CA GLU A 235 -1.20 7.30 -30.54
C GLU A 235 -2.58 6.70 -30.88
N GLU A 236 -2.79 5.40 -30.62
CA GLU A 236 -4.07 4.73 -30.82
C GLU A 236 -5.12 5.15 -29.76
N ILE A 237 -4.68 5.70 -28.62
CA ILE A 237 -5.56 6.13 -27.53
C ILE A 237 -6.10 7.52 -27.81
N THR A 238 -7.22 7.56 -28.53
CA THR A 238 -7.91 8.79 -28.90
C THR A 238 -8.64 9.45 -27.71
N GLU A 239 -9.13 10.67 -27.91
CA GLU A 239 -9.99 11.38 -26.94
C GLU A 239 -11.24 10.56 -26.57
N ALA A 240 -11.85 9.89 -27.55
CA ALA A 240 -13.05 9.07 -27.33
C ALA A 240 -12.77 7.87 -26.42
N VAL A 241 -11.63 7.19 -26.63
CA VAL A 241 -11.17 6.10 -25.76
C VAL A 241 -10.90 6.64 -24.36
N GLY A 242 -10.14 7.73 -24.24
CA GLY A 242 -9.85 8.37 -22.94
C GLY A 242 -11.12 8.73 -22.16
N ARG A 243 -12.09 9.39 -22.81
CA ARG A 243 -13.36 9.78 -22.19
C ARG A 243 -14.19 8.56 -21.74
N ALA A 244 -14.26 7.51 -22.57
CA ALA A 244 -14.99 6.29 -22.22
C ALA A 244 -14.35 5.58 -21.03
N VAL A 245 -13.03 5.40 -21.04
CA VAL A 245 -12.27 4.76 -19.96
C VAL A 245 -12.41 5.55 -18.66
N ILE A 246 -12.18 6.86 -18.69
CA ILE A 246 -12.28 7.72 -17.50
C ILE A 246 -13.72 7.71 -16.95
N GLY A 247 -14.72 7.78 -17.82
CA GLY A 247 -16.13 7.71 -17.41
C GLY A 247 -16.46 6.38 -16.70
N ALA A 248 -16.02 5.26 -17.26
CA ALA A 248 -16.22 3.94 -16.67
C ALA A 248 -15.50 3.81 -15.31
N LEU A 249 -14.25 4.28 -15.22
CA LEU A 249 -13.50 4.29 -13.95
C LEU A 249 -14.15 5.21 -12.91
N LYS A 250 -14.63 6.40 -13.31
CA LYS A 250 -15.33 7.35 -12.45
C LYS A 250 -16.58 6.74 -11.81
N SER A 251 -17.27 5.84 -12.52
CA SER A 251 -18.46 5.16 -11.99
C SER A 251 -18.15 4.08 -10.94
N ARG A 252 -16.90 3.59 -10.89
CA ARG A 252 -16.51 2.41 -10.12
C ARG A 252 -15.61 2.70 -8.93
N PHE A 253 -14.80 3.75 -9.02
CA PHE A 253 -13.80 4.09 -8.01
C PHE A 253 -14.19 5.38 -7.30
N ASP A 254 -13.90 5.48 -6.01
CA ASP A 254 -14.13 6.71 -5.25
C ASP A 254 -13.12 7.79 -5.64
N VAL A 255 -11.91 7.39 -6.07
CA VAL A 255 -10.84 8.26 -6.57
C VAL A 255 -10.22 7.65 -7.80
N VAL A 256 -10.09 8.45 -8.85
CA VAL A 256 -9.31 8.10 -10.04
C VAL A 256 -8.18 9.12 -10.18
N VAL A 257 -6.94 8.65 -10.02
CA VAL A 257 -5.73 9.47 -10.19
C VAL A 257 -5.16 9.19 -11.58
N LEU A 258 -5.06 10.22 -12.41
CA LEU A 258 -4.55 10.15 -13.78
C LEU A 258 -3.16 10.77 -13.81
N ASP A 259 -2.14 9.97 -14.17
CA ASP A 259 -0.80 10.47 -14.45
C ASP A 259 -0.71 10.82 -15.94
N LEU A 260 -0.62 12.11 -16.27
CA LEU A 260 -0.56 12.57 -17.66
C LEU A 260 0.87 12.76 -18.17
N GLY A 261 1.89 12.48 -17.35
CA GLY A 261 3.26 12.78 -17.72
C GLY A 261 3.50 14.28 -17.92
N SER A 262 4.32 14.65 -18.91
CA SER A 262 4.64 16.07 -19.21
C SER A 262 4.21 16.54 -20.60
N VAL A 263 3.69 15.64 -21.43
CA VAL A 263 3.26 15.90 -22.80
C VAL A 263 1.75 15.68 -22.88
N LEU A 264 1.03 16.62 -23.49
CA LEU A 264 -0.42 16.53 -23.63
C LEU A 264 -0.78 15.67 -24.84
N THR A 265 -1.34 14.50 -24.61
CA THR A 265 -1.93 13.61 -25.63
C THR A 265 -3.44 13.88 -25.80
N PRO A 266 -4.10 13.38 -26.87
CA PRO A 266 -5.56 13.48 -27.01
C PRO A 266 -6.32 12.87 -25.82
N ALA A 267 -5.90 11.69 -25.34
CA ALA A 267 -6.45 11.09 -24.13
C ALA A 267 -6.22 11.98 -22.88
N GLY A 268 -5.00 12.52 -22.74
CA GLY A 268 -4.68 13.47 -21.67
C GLY A 268 -5.50 14.76 -21.73
N ALA A 269 -5.87 15.23 -22.93
CA ALA A 269 -6.76 16.38 -23.09
C ALA A 269 -8.16 16.10 -22.53
N SER A 270 -8.74 14.93 -22.86
CA SER A 270 -10.02 14.49 -22.27
C SER A 270 -9.94 14.38 -20.75
N ALA A 271 -8.80 13.91 -20.22
CA ALA A 271 -8.57 13.80 -18.80
C ALA A 271 -8.59 15.15 -18.09
N VAL A 272 -7.89 16.16 -18.64
CA VAL A 272 -7.87 17.52 -18.08
C VAL A 272 -9.27 18.16 -18.10
N GLU A 273 -10.04 17.91 -19.16
CA GLU A 273 -11.39 18.42 -19.31
C GLU A 273 -12.34 17.83 -18.25
N ILE A 274 -12.35 16.50 -18.10
CA ILE A 274 -13.31 15.77 -17.26
C ILE A 274 -12.93 15.77 -15.78
N ALA A 275 -11.65 15.99 -15.45
CA ALA A 275 -11.17 15.91 -14.07
C ALA A 275 -11.91 16.84 -13.11
N ASP A 276 -12.15 16.40 -11.89
CA ASP A 276 -12.70 17.28 -10.85
C ASP A 276 -11.61 18.26 -10.37
N ARG A 277 -10.33 17.85 -10.40
CA ARG A 277 -9.18 18.76 -10.27
C ARG A 277 -8.05 18.45 -11.24
N ALA A 278 -7.46 19.50 -11.79
CA ALA A 278 -6.23 19.44 -12.58
C ALA A 278 -5.07 20.07 -11.80
N VAL A 279 -3.97 19.31 -11.69
CA VAL A 279 -2.80 19.67 -10.89
C VAL A 279 -1.56 19.68 -11.78
N LEU A 280 -0.83 20.79 -11.76
CA LEU A 280 0.49 20.91 -12.37
C LEU A 280 1.57 20.68 -11.33
N VAL A 281 2.28 19.56 -11.43
CA VAL A 281 3.43 19.23 -10.57
C VAL A 281 4.65 19.99 -11.06
N ALA A 282 5.34 20.65 -10.14
CA ALA A 282 6.45 21.54 -10.46
C ALA A 282 7.51 21.55 -9.37
N THR A 283 8.77 21.72 -9.77
CA THR A 283 9.87 22.00 -8.84
C THR A 283 9.94 23.50 -8.55
N PRO A 284 10.44 23.92 -7.37
CA PRO A 284 10.59 25.32 -7.00
C PRO A 284 11.73 25.99 -7.79
N ASP A 285 11.58 26.15 -9.10
CA ASP A 285 12.52 26.85 -9.97
C ASP A 285 11.79 27.61 -11.07
N VAL A 286 12.45 28.65 -11.61
CA VAL A 286 11.85 29.57 -12.57
C VAL A 286 11.41 28.86 -13.86
N LEU A 287 12.16 27.85 -14.32
CA LEU A 287 11.85 27.13 -15.56
C LEU A 287 10.58 26.29 -15.38
N SER A 288 10.45 25.61 -14.25
CA SER A 288 9.26 24.84 -13.89
C SER A 288 8.03 25.74 -13.72
N MET A 289 8.16 26.93 -13.09
CA MET A 289 7.06 27.89 -12.97
C MET A 289 6.60 28.45 -14.32
N ARG A 290 7.55 28.79 -15.20
CA ARG A 290 7.22 29.20 -16.59
C ARG A 290 6.58 28.06 -17.38
N GLY A 291 7.02 26.82 -17.15
CA GLY A 291 6.41 25.60 -17.69
C GLY A 291 4.95 25.44 -17.27
N CYS A 292 4.64 25.68 -15.99
CA CYS A 292 3.26 25.67 -15.49
C CYS A 292 2.40 26.68 -16.23
N ARG A 293 2.86 27.94 -16.31
CA ARG A 293 2.13 29.02 -16.97
C ARG A 293 1.87 28.71 -18.46
N ARG A 294 2.87 28.17 -19.16
CA ARG A 294 2.74 27.78 -20.57
C ARG A 294 1.70 26.68 -20.76
N THR A 295 1.70 25.68 -19.87
CA THR A 295 0.78 24.54 -19.92
C THR A 295 -0.66 24.96 -19.59
N ALA A 296 -0.87 25.74 -18.53
CA ALA A 296 -2.20 26.27 -18.19
C ALA A 296 -2.77 27.14 -19.33
N LYS A 297 -1.95 28.00 -19.95
CA LYS A 297 -2.36 28.76 -21.15
C LYS A 297 -2.71 27.88 -22.34
N LEU A 298 -2.00 26.76 -22.52
CA LEU A 298 -2.32 25.81 -23.57
C LEU A 298 -3.70 25.18 -23.33
N TRP A 299 -3.96 24.71 -22.10
CA TRP A 299 -5.24 24.12 -21.72
C TRP A 299 -6.40 25.12 -21.86
N GLU A 300 -6.20 26.38 -21.51
CA GLU A 300 -7.23 27.42 -21.68
C GLU A 300 -7.52 27.70 -23.16
N ARG A 301 -6.49 27.83 -24.02
CA ARG A 301 -6.68 28.03 -25.46
C ARG A 301 -7.38 26.86 -26.15
N LEU A 302 -7.10 25.64 -25.70
CA LEU A 302 -7.77 24.42 -26.16
C LEU A 302 -9.16 24.24 -25.52
N ARG A 303 -9.58 25.15 -24.63
CA ARG A 303 -10.86 25.12 -23.91
C ARG A 303 -11.06 23.86 -23.04
N LEU A 304 -9.96 23.25 -22.61
CA LEU A 304 -9.99 22.09 -21.73
C LEU A 304 -10.26 22.51 -20.29
N ARG A 305 -9.59 23.58 -19.82
CA ARG A 305 -9.75 24.09 -18.46
C ARG A 305 -9.30 25.55 -18.33
N PRO A 306 -10.06 26.42 -17.65
CA PRO A 306 -9.64 27.78 -17.33
C PRO A 306 -8.40 27.79 -16.44
N GLU A 307 -7.50 28.77 -16.63
CA GLU A 307 -6.27 28.87 -15.84
C GLU A 307 -6.52 28.93 -14.32
N LYS A 308 -7.58 29.62 -13.91
CA LYS A 308 -7.97 29.79 -12.50
C LYS A 308 -8.34 28.47 -11.79
N ASP A 309 -8.69 27.44 -12.56
CA ASP A 309 -9.12 26.12 -12.05
C ASP A 309 -7.98 25.09 -12.08
N VAL A 310 -6.75 25.54 -12.38
CA VAL A 310 -5.53 24.73 -12.39
C VAL A 310 -4.71 25.05 -11.14
N THR A 311 -4.38 24.02 -10.35
CA THR A 311 -3.57 24.18 -9.14
C THR A 311 -2.14 23.72 -9.40
N VAL A 312 -1.13 24.48 -8.96
CA VAL A 312 0.28 24.07 -9.00
C VAL A 312 0.66 23.42 -7.68
N LEU A 313 1.19 22.20 -7.75
CA LEU A 313 1.76 21.49 -6.61
C LEU A 313 3.29 21.55 -6.66
N LEU A 314 3.88 22.13 -5.62
CA LEU A 314 5.33 22.21 -5.49
C LEU A 314 5.90 20.90 -4.92
N ASN A 315 6.76 20.24 -5.71
CA ASN A 315 7.53 19.08 -5.33
C ASN A 315 9.00 19.48 -5.09
N ARG A 316 9.70 18.74 -4.24
CA ARG A 316 11.10 18.97 -3.86
C ARG A 316 11.32 20.33 -3.18
N ILE A 317 10.38 20.75 -2.34
CA ILE A 317 10.54 21.98 -1.55
C ILE A 317 11.65 21.79 -0.51
N SER A 318 12.47 22.83 -0.33
CA SER A 318 13.46 22.87 0.74
C SER A 318 13.74 24.32 1.14
N ARG A 319 14.31 24.52 2.33
CA ARG A 319 14.64 25.85 2.84
C ARG A 319 15.76 26.54 2.05
N GLY A 320 16.59 25.77 1.33
CA GLY A 320 17.72 26.30 0.57
C GLY A 320 17.38 26.78 -0.84
N VAL A 321 16.13 26.63 -1.29
CA VAL A 321 15.72 27.04 -2.64
C VAL A 321 15.22 28.48 -2.63
N GLU A 322 15.64 29.28 -3.60
CA GLU A 322 15.25 30.70 -3.72
C GLU A 322 13.75 30.89 -4.03
N VAL A 323 13.17 29.99 -4.83
CA VAL A 323 11.75 30.07 -5.21
C VAL A 323 10.87 29.46 -4.11
N GLN A 324 10.48 30.32 -3.17
CA GLN A 324 9.49 30.00 -2.14
C GLN A 324 8.06 30.13 -2.69
N PRO A 325 7.03 29.60 -2.00
CA PRO A 325 5.65 29.55 -2.50
C PRO A 325 5.09 30.90 -3.00
N ASP A 326 5.40 32.01 -2.33
CA ASP A 326 4.94 33.34 -2.74
C ASP A 326 5.53 33.78 -4.08
N LEU A 327 6.82 33.52 -4.29
CA LEU A 327 7.49 33.82 -5.55
C LEU A 327 7.01 32.86 -6.65
N ALA A 328 6.82 31.58 -6.31
CA ALA A 328 6.23 30.59 -7.21
C ALA A 328 4.85 31.05 -7.73
N ALA A 329 3.97 31.50 -6.84
CA ALA A 329 2.65 32.03 -7.19
C ALA A 329 2.74 33.22 -8.15
N ARG A 330 3.68 34.16 -7.93
CA ARG A 330 3.90 35.31 -8.82
C ARG A 330 4.43 34.91 -10.20
N LEU A 331 5.34 33.94 -10.25
CA LEU A 331 5.95 33.46 -11.49
C LEU A 331 4.97 32.63 -12.32
N ALA A 332 4.26 31.70 -11.68
CA ALA A 332 3.28 30.84 -12.33
C ALA A 332 1.99 31.59 -12.68
N ARG A 333 1.61 32.60 -11.87
CA ARG A 333 0.32 33.31 -11.94
C ARG A 333 -0.86 32.34 -11.93
N LEU A 334 -0.76 31.33 -11.08
CA LEU A 334 -1.74 30.26 -10.90
C LEU A 334 -1.90 30.01 -9.40
N PRO A 335 -3.04 29.47 -8.95
CA PRO A 335 -3.19 28.96 -7.60
C PRO A 335 -2.07 27.97 -7.24
N ILE A 336 -1.41 28.18 -6.10
CA ILE A 336 -0.44 27.22 -5.54
C ILE A 336 -1.15 26.41 -4.46
N SER A 337 -0.92 25.10 -4.44
CA SER A 337 -1.40 24.21 -3.38
C SER A 337 -0.87 24.65 -2.02
N GLU A 338 -1.72 24.55 -0.99
CA GLU A 338 -1.35 24.88 0.40
C GLU A 338 -0.17 24.02 0.90
N PHE A 339 -0.15 22.75 0.49
CA PHE A 339 0.91 21.81 0.85
C PHE A 339 1.79 21.48 -0.35
N GLY A 340 3.08 21.32 -0.07
CA GLY A 340 4.07 20.82 -1.02
C GLY A 340 4.83 19.62 -0.47
N VAL A 341 5.56 18.93 -1.34
CA VAL A 341 6.31 17.71 -0.99
C VAL A 341 7.80 18.07 -0.82
N PRO A 342 8.43 17.73 0.31
CA PRO A 342 9.83 18.09 0.57
C PRO A 342 10.81 17.38 -0.36
N ALA A 343 12.00 17.97 -0.52
CA ALA A 343 13.12 17.34 -1.22
C ALA A 343 13.67 16.16 -0.39
N ALA A 344 13.09 14.99 -0.56
CA ALA A 344 13.44 13.78 0.18
C ALA A 344 14.05 12.69 -0.73
N PHE A 345 15.10 13.03 -1.48
CA PHE A 345 15.67 12.16 -2.52
C PHE A 345 15.99 10.75 -2.00
N ARG A 346 16.73 10.64 -0.89
CA ARG A 346 17.08 9.35 -0.28
C ARG A 346 15.87 8.54 0.18
N ALA A 347 14.80 9.20 0.60
CA ALA A 347 13.60 8.52 1.06
C ALA A 347 12.84 7.87 -0.12
N PHE A 348 12.74 8.59 -1.23
CA PHE A 348 12.10 8.08 -2.45
C PHE A 348 12.98 7.09 -3.22
N GLU A 349 14.30 7.26 -3.23
CA GLU A 349 15.25 6.45 -4.01
C GLU A 349 15.15 4.96 -3.66
N ALA A 350 15.18 4.62 -2.37
CA ALA A 350 15.08 3.23 -1.93
C ALA A 350 13.75 2.58 -2.36
N ALA A 351 12.64 3.31 -2.19
CA ALA A 351 11.31 2.80 -2.51
C ALA A 351 11.06 2.70 -4.03
N ALA A 352 11.62 3.63 -4.81
CA ALA A 352 11.53 3.62 -6.27
C ALA A 352 12.39 2.49 -6.88
N ASN A 353 13.64 2.32 -6.43
CA ASN A 353 14.54 1.30 -6.97
C ASN A 353 14.13 -0.13 -6.62
N THR A 354 13.30 -0.31 -5.59
CA THR A 354 12.72 -1.62 -5.21
C THR A 354 11.34 -1.85 -5.81
N GLY A 355 10.76 -0.84 -6.48
CA GLY A 355 9.39 -0.87 -7.01
C GLY A 355 8.32 -1.02 -5.93
N GLU A 356 8.60 -0.57 -4.70
CA GLU A 356 7.70 -0.66 -3.55
C GLU A 356 7.49 0.71 -2.88
N PRO A 357 6.87 1.67 -3.59
CA PRO A 357 6.65 3.04 -3.09
C PRO A 357 5.90 3.09 -1.76
N GLN A 358 5.04 2.09 -1.48
CA GLN A 358 4.34 1.95 -0.19
C GLN A 358 5.27 1.74 1.01
N ARG A 359 6.54 1.36 0.81
CA ARG A 359 7.53 1.14 1.88
C ARG A 359 8.29 2.42 2.28
N LEU A 360 7.89 3.59 1.79
CA LEU A 360 8.49 4.87 2.18
C LEU A 360 8.52 5.03 3.72
N VAL A 361 9.72 4.99 4.31
CA VAL A 361 9.88 5.00 5.78
C VAL A 361 9.75 6.42 6.36
N ASP A 362 10.29 7.42 5.64
CA ASP A 362 10.40 8.79 6.12
C ASP A 362 9.05 9.38 6.52
N ARG A 363 8.93 9.73 7.81
CA ARG A 363 7.65 10.11 8.41
C ARG A 363 7.18 11.47 7.94
N ASP A 364 8.09 12.41 7.75
CA ASP A 364 7.75 13.78 7.36
C ASP A 364 7.29 13.83 5.91
N THR A 365 7.97 13.09 5.02
CA THR A 365 7.57 12.95 3.62
C THR A 365 6.21 12.26 3.49
N ARG A 366 5.97 11.16 4.21
CA ARG A 366 4.64 10.53 4.24
C ARG A 366 3.55 11.48 4.73
N ARG A 367 3.82 12.25 5.78
CA ARG A 367 2.86 13.23 6.30
C ARG A 367 2.59 14.34 5.27
N ALA A 368 3.60 14.78 4.54
CA ALA A 368 3.44 15.75 3.47
C ALA A 368 2.57 15.18 2.33
N LEU A 369 2.83 13.94 1.89
CA LEU A 369 2.05 13.25 0.87
C LEU A 369 0.58 13.06 1.29
N ALA A 370 0.34 12.65 2.55
CA ALA A 370 -1.00 12.54 3.11
C ALA A 370 -1.77 13.88 3.06
N ARG A 371 -1.12 14.98 3.46
CA ARG A 371 -1.71 16.33 3.41
C ARG A 371 -1.98 16.81 1.98
N VAL A 372 -1.07 16.49 1.05
CA VAL A 372 -1.26 16.76 -0.37
C VAL A 372 -2.49 15.99 -0.87
N ALA A 373 -2.57 14.68 -0.61
CA ALA A 373 -3.72 13.86 -0.98
C ALA A 373 -5.04 14.38 -0.38
N GLU A 374 -5.04 14.85 0.87
CA GLU A 374 -6.19 15.51 1.50
C GLU A 374 -6.58 16.80 0.78
N SER A 375 -5.62 17.70 0.52
CA SER A 375 -5.88 18.98 -0.15
C SER A 375 -6.40 18.84 -1.57
N LEU A 376 -6.03 17.74 -2.25
CA LEU A 376 -6.50 17.42 -3.59
C LEU A 376 -7.88 16.75 -3.58
N GLY A 377 -8.38 16.29 -2.42
CA GLY A 377 -9.63 15.54 -2.30
C GLY A 377 -9.49 14.04 -2.57
N ALA A 378 -8.26 13.53 -2.68
CA ALA A 378 -7.97 12.09 -2.77
C ALA A 378 -8.21 11.39 -1.42
N ARG A 379 -8.06 12.10 -0.31
CA ARG A 379 -8.24 11.59 1.05
C ARG A 379 -9.24 12.46 1.82
N GLN A 380 -10.22 11.86 2.48
CA GLN A 380 -11.05 12.60 3.44
C GLN A 380 -10.25 12.78 4.74
N PRO A 381 -10.35 13.94 5.41
CA PRO A 381 -9.79 14.09 6.75
C PRO A 381 -10.41 13.01 7.63
N ALA A 382 -9.58 12.31 8.40
CA ALA A 382 -10.09 11.32 9.35
C ALA A 382 -11.10 12.02 10.27
N GLU A 383 -12.36 11.59 10.25
CA GLU A 383 -13.31 12.05 11.27
C GLU A 383 -12.68 11.76 12.64
N PRO A 384 -12.67 12.73 13.57
CA PRO A 384 -12.30 12.45 14.93
C PRO A 384 -13.40 11.55 15.49
N VAL A 385 -13.19 10.24 15.39
CA VAL A 385 -14.08 9.24 15.98
C VAL A 385 -14.29 9.64 17.43
N ALA A 386 -15.51 10.09 17.74
CA ALA A 386 -15.94 10.39 19.09
C ALA A 386 -15.50 9.23 19.97
N ALA A 387 -14.73 9.52 21.00
CA ALA A 387 -14.07 8.55 21.85
C ALA A 387 -15.09 7.73 22.65
N THR A 388 -15.79 6.83 21.98
CA THR A 388 -16.62 5.79 22.58
C THR A 388 -15.70 4.61 22.89
N GLY A 389 -15.33 4.50 24.16
CA GLY A 389 -14.98 3.24 24.83
C GLY A 389 -13.73 2.48 24.39
N ARG A 390 -12.99 2.87 23.34
CA ARG A 390 -11.83 2.09 22.83
C ARG A 390 -10.46 2.50 23.38
N ARG A 391 -10.42 3.33 24.43
CA ARG A 391 -9.18 3.65 25.19
C ARG A 391 -8.65 2.47 26.01
N ALA A 392 -9.45 1.42 26.23
CA ALA A 392 -8.99 0.20 26.92
C ALA A 392 -8.34 -0.85 25.99
N ALA A 393 -8.66 -0.86 24.69
CA ALA A 393 -8.15 -1.87 23.77
C ALA A 393 -6.84 -1.47 23.06
N ARG A 394 -6.61 -0.16 22.82
CA ARG A 394 -5.41 0.32 22.12
C ARG A 394 -4.16 0.43 23.00
N LYS A 395 -4.28 0.13 24.31
CA LYS A 395 -3.16 0.04 25.24
C LYS A 395 -2.50 -1.36 25.25
N ARG A 396 -3.08 -2.35 24.55
CA ARG A 396 -2.52 -3.71 24.48
C ARG A 396 -1.45 -3.89 23.39
N ASP A 397 -1.60 -3.26 22.23
CA ASP A 397 -0.64 -3.49 21.12
C ASP A 397 0.62 -2.61 21.16
N ALA A 398 0.56 -1.43 21.78
CA ALA A 398 1.78 -0.65 22.05
C ALA A 398 2.59 -1.20 23.23
N GLY A 399 1.97 -2.04 24.07
CA GLY A 399 2.64 -2.72 25.17
C GLY A 399 3.42 -3.96 24.72
N GLN A 400 2.97 -4.65 23.67
CA GLN A 400 3.57 -5.92 23.27
C GLN A 400 4.97 -5.73 22.63
N ALA A 401 5.13 -4.73 21.76
CA ALA A 401 6.45 -4.39 21.18
C ALA A 401 7.40 -3.75 22.22
N ALA A 402 6.88 -3.01 23.20
CA ALA A 402 7.69 -2.45 24.29
C ALA A 402 8.16 -3.53 25.28
N VAL A 403 7.32 -4.54 25.55
CA VAL A 403 7.66 -5.68 26.41
C VAL A 403 8.68 -6.61 25.75
N GLU A 404 8.57 -6.84 24.43
CA GLU A 404 9.58 -7.61 23.69
C GLU A 404 10.96 -6.90 23.66
N LEU A 405 10.99 -5.57 23.50
CA LEU A 405 12.24 -4.81 23.53
C LEU A 405 12.87 -4.77 24.95
N MET A 406 12.06 -4.73 26.00
CA MET A 406 12.53 -4.75 27.40
C MET A 406 13.12 -6.10 27.80
N GLY A 407 12.65 -7.20 27.20
CA GLY A 407 13.22 -8.54 27.39
C GLY A 407 14.49 -8.78 26.57
N LEU A 408 14.60 -8.20 25.37
CA LEU A 408 15.75 -8.40 24.48
C LEU A 408 16.97 -7.56 24.85
N LEU A 409 16.78 -6.35 25.39
CA LEU A 409 17.87 -5.46 25.80
C LEU A 409 18.87 -6.10 26.79
N PRO A 410 18.44 -6.76 27.89
CA PRO A 410 19.38 -7.44 28.76
C PRO A 410 20.05 -8.64 28.08
N LEU A 411 19.36 -9.34 27.16
CA LEU A 411 19.94 -10.45 26.40
C LEU A 411 21.06 -9.98 25.46
N ILE A 412 20.83 -8.87 24.74
CA ILE A 412 21.83 -8.23 23.88
C ILE A 412 23.01 -7.73 24.72
N GLY A 413 22.75 -7.15 25.89
CA GLY A 413 23.78 -6.73 26.83
C GLY A 413 24.66 -7.89 27.32
N ILE A 414 24.05 -9.03 27.67
CA ILE A 414 24.77 -10.25 28.06
C ILE A 414 25.59 -10.79 26.89
N LEU A 415 25.03 -10.83 25.68
CA LEU A 415 25.73 -11.31 24.48
C LEU A 415 26.96 -10.45 24.17
N LEU A 416 26.83 -9.12 24.25
CA LEU A 416 27.93 -8.19 24.04
C LEU A 416 29.01 -8.35 25.12
N ALA A 417 28.61 -8.52 26.38
CA ALA A 417 29.53 -8.77 27.48
C ALA A 417 30.33 -10.08 27.31
N CYS A 418 29.67 -11.16 26.88
CA CYS A 418 30.34 -12.42 26.55
C CYS A 418 31.35 -12.25 25.40
N LEU A 419 31.03 -11.45 24.39
CA LEU A 419 31.92 -11.18 23.27
C LEU A 419 33.16 -10.40 23.70
N VAL A 420 32.99 -9.37 24.54
CA VAL A 420 34.10 -8.62 25.13
C VAL A 420 34.96 -9.52 26.02
N GLN A 421 34.34 -10.38 26.85
CA GLN A 421 35.06 -11.33 27.70
C GLN A 421 35.90 -12.32 26.86
N GLY A 422 35.37 -12.81 25.73
CA GLY A 422 36.11 -13.68 24.81
C GLY A 422 37.33 -13.01 24.20
N VAL A 423 37.23 -11.74 23.81
CA VAL A 423 38.37 -10.95 23.32
C VAL A 423 39.44 -10.80 24.41
N MET A 424 39.03 -10.55 25.65
CA MET A 424 39.94 -10.40 26.79
C MET A 424 40.66 -11.70 27.15
N ILE A 425 39.98 -12.86 27.04
CA ILE A 425 40.60 -14.18 27.20
C ILE A 425 41.67 -14.40 26.14
N GLY A 426 41.35 -14.14 24.86
CA GLY A 426 42.32 -14.24 23.77
C GLY A 426 43.53 -13.32 23.97
N TYR A 427 43.30 -12.09 24.41
CA TYR A 427 44.37 -11.14 24.73
C TYR A 427 45.25 -11.61 25.90
N SER A 428 44.67 -12.28 26.90
CA SER A 428 45.41 -12.80 28.05
C SER A 428 46.42 -13.89 27.65
N HIS A 429 46.11 -14.72 26.66
CA HIS A 429 47.07 -15.69 26.11
C HIS A 429 48.25 -15.00 25.41
N VAL A 430 48.00 -13.90 24.70
CA VAL A 430 49.07 -13.10 24.09
C VAL A 430 49.98 -12.50 25.16
N LEU A 431 49.40 -11.92 26.22
CA LEU A 431 50.14 -11.34 27.34
C LEU A 431 50.95 -12.40 28.10
N ALA A 432 50.36 -13.56 28.39
CA ALA A 432 51.05 -14.67 29.04
C ALA A 432 52.26 -15.14 28.22
N GLY A 433 52.11 -15.24 26.89
CA GLY A 433 53.22 -15.59 25.99
C GLY A 433 54.34 -14.53 25.97
N GLN A 434 53.99 -13.25 25.95
CA GLN A 434 54.97 -12.15 26.02
C GLN A 434 55.73 -12.15 27.35
N ALA A 435 55.02 -12.31 28.47
CA ALA A 435 55.60 -12.37 29.80
C ALA A 435 56.50 -13.61 29.99
N ALA A 436 56.06 -14.80 29.54
CA ALA A 436 56.87 -16.02 29.59
C ALA A 436 58.15 -15.88 28.75
N SER A 437 58.04 -15.31 27.55
CA SER A 437 59.18 -15.06 26.68
C SER A 437 60.17 -14.06 27.30
N ALA A 438 59.67 -13.03 27.99
CA ALA A 438 60.50 -12.04 28.66
C ALA A 438 61.20 -12.59 29.89
N ALA A 439 60.50 -13.41 30.69
CA ALA A 439 61.06 -14.12 31.82
C ALA A 439 62.14 -15.12 31.38
N ALA A 440 61.89 -15.87 30.30
CA ALA A 440 62.85 -16.82 29.73
C ALA A 440 64.16 -16.14 29.33
N ARG A 441 64.13 -14.92 28.78
CA ARG A 441 65.35 -14.17 28.39
C ARG A 441 66.25 -13.81 29.57
N VAL A 442 65.67 -13.47 30.72
CA VAL A 442 66.43 -13.10 31.93
C VAL A 442 66.93 -14.35 32.65
N ALA A 443 66.15 -15.44 32.59
CA ALA A 443 66.48 -16.72 33.22
C ALA A 443 67.73 -17.43 32.63
N VAL A 444 68.21 -17.01 31.45
CA VAL A 444 69.45 -17.55 30.84
C VAL A 444 70.72 -17.06 31.54
N SER A 445 70.67 -15.96 32.30
CA SER A 445 71.85 -15.42 32.97
C SER A 445 71.93 -15.87 34.43
N PRO A 446 73.05 -16.45 34.89
CA PRO A 446 73.25 -16.92 36.26
C PRO A 446 73.34 -15.78 37.30
N GLU A 447 73.35 -14.52 36.87
CA GLU A 447 73.37 -13.34 37.75
C GLU A 447 71.99 -13.01 38.35
N TYR A 448 70.90 -13.50 37.75
CA TYR A 448 69.53 -13.17 38.15
C TYR A 448 68.87 -14.32 38.93
N GLY A 449 68.25 -14.00 40.06
CA GLY A 449 67.51 -14.95 40.86
C GLY A 449 66.06 -15.11 40.40
N PHE A 450 65.34 -16.07 40.98
CA PHE A 450 63.90 -16.27 40.72
C PHE A 450 63.06 -14.99 40.91
N GLY A 451 63.39 -14.17 41.91
CA GLY A 451 62.69 -12.89 42.15
C GLY A 451 62.83 -11.89 41.00
N ASP A 452 63.97 -11.88 40.30
CA ASP A 452 64.20 -10.99 39.16
C ASP A 452 63.45 -11.48 37.91
N ILE A 453 63.37 -12.81 37.74
CA ILE A 453 62.59 -13.46 36.67
C ILE A 453 61.10 -13.17 36.86
N GLU A 454 60.59 -13.29 38.08
CA GLU A 454 59.19 -12.98 38.41
C GLU A 454 58.89 -11.48 38.21
N ALA A 455 59.77 -10.60 38.70
CA ALA A 455 59.62 -9.15 38.53
C ALA A 455 59.62 -8.76 37.04
N ARG A 456 60.46 -9.40 36.22
CA ARG A 456 60.49 -9.15 34.77
C ARG A 456 59.22 -9.63 34.08
N ALA A 457 58.70 -10.81 34.41
CA ALA A 457 57.45 -11.31 33.83
C ALA A 457 56.27 -10.39 34.18
N ARG A 458 56.18 -9.94 35.43
CA ARG A 458 55.12 -9.04 35.91
C ARG A 458 55.18 -7.65 35.25
N ALA A 459 56.38 -7.16 34.93
CA ALA A 459 56.55 -5.86 34.28
C ALA A 459 55.98 -5.79 32.85
N GLU A 460 55.84 -6.93 32.16
CA GLU A 460 55.24 -7.02 30.82
C GLU A 460 53.70 -7.09 30.86
N LEU A 461 53.10 -7.26 32.05
CA LEU A 461 51.66 -7.37 32.21
C LEU A 461 51.04 -6.00 32.55
N PRO A 462 49.92 -5.60 31.91
CA PRO A 462 49.12 -4.45 32.34
C PRO A 462 48.57 -4.64 33.76
N GLY A 463 48.38 -3.55 34.50
CA GLY A 463 48.01 -3.60 35.93
C GLY A 463 46.86 -4.53 36.29
N ALA A 464 45.80 -4.59 35.48
CA ALA A 464 44.64 -5.45 35.74
C ALA A 464 44.91 -6.97 35.64
N TRP A 465 46.06 -7.39 35.13
CA TRP A 465 46.50 -8.79 35.00
C TRP A 465 47.67 -9.14 35.94
N GLN A 466 48.21 -8.17 36.69
CA GLN A 466 49.38 -8.38 37.56
C GLN A 466 49.02 -9.13 38.86
N ASP A 467 47.87 -8.83 39.45
CA ASP A 467 47.49 -9.32 40.79
C ASP A 467 47.22 -10.83 40.82
N GLY A 468 46.80 -11.43 39.69
CA GLY A 468 46.50 -12.85 39.55
C GLY A 468 47.53 -13.64 38.71
N ALA A 469 48.68 -13.04 38.42
CA ALA A 469 49.74 -13.69 37.64
C ALA A 469 50.62 -14.58 38.53
N GLN A 470 50.86 -15.80 38.07
CA GLN A 470 51.77 -16.77 38.69
C GLN A 470 52.87 -17.14 37.70
N VAL A 471 54.11 -17.12 38.17
CA VAL A 471 55.27 -17.52 37.39
C VAL A 471 55.85 -18.77 38.04
N THR A 472 55.93 -19.86 37.29
CA THR A 472 56.51 -21.13 37.76
C THR A 472 57.63 -21.57 36.84
N LEU A 473 58.67 -22.15 37.41
CA LEU A 473 59.76 -22.78 36.66
C LEU A 473 59.60 -24.29 36.70
N GLY A 474 59.57 -24.93 35.54
CA GLY A 474 59.55 -26.37 35.37
C GLY A 474 60.98 -26.94 35.37
N GLY A 475 61.25 -27.86 36.29
CA GLY A 475 62.57 -28.47 36.53
C GLY A 475 62.77 -28.66 38.04
N GLY A 476 63.10 -29.87 38.48
CA GLY A 476 62.99 -30.34 39.87
C GLY A 476 63.52 -29.39 40.96
N GLY A 477 62.75 -29.27 42.04
CA GLY A 477 63.01 -28.34 43.14
C GLY A 477 64.36 -28.53 43.84
N GLY A 478 65.12 -27.43 43.90
CA GLY A 478 66.27 -27.24 44.79
C GLY A 478 67.28 -26.25 44.21
N ASP A 479 67.53 -25.12 44.89
CA ASP A 479 68.69 -24.26 44.59
C ASP A 479 68.47 -23.24 43.44
N PRO A 480 67.98 -21.99 43.62
CA PRO A 480 67.79 -21.00 42.52
C PRO A 480 69.04 -20.65 41.67
N ARG A 481 70.19 -21.28 41.94
CA ARG A 481 71.48 -21.05 41.30
C ARG A 481 71.87 -22.08 40.23
N TRP A 482 71.06 -23.14 40.05
CA TRP A 482 71.36 -24.22 39.10
C TRP A 482 70.09 -24.64 38.33
N PHE A 483 69.73 -23.88 37.30
CA PHE A 483 68.63 -24.26 36.41
C PHE A 483 69.13 -25.22 35.32
N ASP A 484 68.37 -26.27 35.05
CA ASP A 484 68.63 -27.22 33.97
C ASP A 484 68.52 -26.47 32.62
N PRO A 485 69.46 -26.65 31.66
CA PRO A 485 69.39 -26.07 30.32
C PRO A 485 68.05 -26.25 29.59
N ASP A 486 67.29 -27.28 29.95
CA ASP A 486 65.97 -27.59 29.36
C ASP A 486 64.78 -27.11 30.23
N SER A 487 65.02 -26.25 31.23
CA SER A 487 63.96 -25.73 32.11
C SER A 487 62.97 -24.83 31.35
N GLU A 488 61.69 -24.95 31.68
CA GLU A 488 60.63 -24.13 31.08
C GLU A 488 60.15 -23.09 32.08
N VAL A 489 59.91 -21.85 31.63
CA VAL A 489 59.18 -20.86 32.43
C VAL A 489 57.74 -20.78 31.96
N THR A 490 56.85 -21.10 32.88
CA THR A 490 55.40 -21.02 32.71
C THR A 490 54.91 -19.74 33.36
N VAL A 491 54.19 -18.92 32.61
CA VAL A 491 53.44 -17.78 33.14
C VAL A 491 51.97 -18.06 32.98
N GLN A 492 51.27 -18.08 34.10
CA GLN A 492 49.83 -18.19 34.18
C GLN A 492 49.26 -16.84 34.55
N VAL A 493 48.30 -16.36 33.77
CA VAL A 493 47.64 -15.08 33.98
C VAL A 493 46.14 -15.28 34.00
N THR A 494 45.47 -14.70 34.99
CA THR A 494 44.00 -14.76 35.10
C THR A 494 43.38 -13.57 34.39
N THR A 495 42.48 -13.82 33.44
CA THR A 495 41.71 -12.79 32.74
C THR A 495 40.72 -12.11 33.70
N PRO A 496 40.75 -10.78 33.86
CA PRO A 496 39.78 -10.07 34.68
C PRO A 496 38.37 -10.17 34.08
N ALA A 497 37.37 -10.24 34.96
CA ALA A 497 35.97 -10.31 34.56
C ALA A 497 35.42 -8.94 34.18
N PHE A 498 34.86 -8.81 32.98
CA PHE A 498 34.23 -7.57 32.51
C PHE A 498 32.92 -7.26 33.24
N ILE A 499 32.15 -8.29 33.64
CA ILE A 499 30.95 -8.17 34.48
C ILE A 499 30.99 -9.22 35.60
N PRO A 500 30.78 -8.84 36.88
CA PRO A 500 30.65 -9.78 37.99
C PRO A 500 29.52 -10.80 37.74
N GLY A 501 29.83 -12.09 37.79
CA GLY A 501 28.87 -13.19 37.56
C GLY A 501 28.95 -13.84 36.17
N VAL A 502 29.37 -13.12 35.13
CA VAL A 502 29.61 -13.70 33.78
C VAL A 502 30.88 -14.55 33.76
N ALA A 503 31.86 -14.22 34.59
CA ALA A 503 33.10 -14.99 34.79
C ALA A 503 32.85 -16.47 35.11
N ALA A 504 31.80 -16.77 35.87
CA ALA A 504 31.44 -18.14 36.24
C ALA A 504 31.04 -19.00 35.03
N LEU A 505 30.57 -18.40 33.92
CA LEU A 505 30.24 -19.11 32.68
C LEU A 505 31.48 -19.61 31.92
N PHE A 506 32.63 -18.97 32.13
CA PHE A 506 33.88 -19.30 31.44
C PHE A 506 34.79 -20.21 32.26
N GLY A 507 34.59 -20.30 33.59
CA GLY A 507 35.30 -21.24 34.46
C GLY A 507 36.82 -21.17 34.27
N ASP A 508 37.46 -22.31 34.00
CA ASP A 508 38.90 -22.42 33.78
C ASP A 508 39.39 -21.70 32.52
N ALA A 509 38.52 -21.34 31.58
CA ALA A 509 38.88 -20.61 30.36
C ALA A 509 39.31 -19.16 30.63
N LEU A 510 39.15 -18.67 31.87
CA LEU A 510 39.70 -17.38 32.31
C LEU A 510 41.20 -17.47 32.64
N ASN A 511 41.75 -18.68 32.78
CA ASN A 511 43.15 -18.86 33.12
C ASN A 511 43.95 -19.07 31.84
N ALA A 512 44.61 -18.02 31.37
CA ALA A 512 45.52 -18.10 30.25
C ALA A 512 46.90 -18.55 30.73
N THR A 513 47.34 -19.73 30.30
CA THR A 513 48.66 -20.27 30.63
C THR A 513 49.50 -20.33 29.37
N SER A 514 50.74 -19.84 29.43
CA SER A 514 51.72 -19.99 28.36
C SER A 514 53.07 -20.41 28.93
N THR A 515 53.73 -21.33 28.24
CA THR A 515 55.09 -21.77 28.56
C THR A 515 56.07 -21.23 27.52
N ALA A 516 57.26 -20.86 27.96
CA ALA A 516 58.36 -20.53 27.10
C ALA A 516 59.59 -21.33 27.54
N GLN A 517 60.22 -22.03 26.60
CA GLN A 517 61.44 -22.78 26.86
C GLN A 517 62.61 -21.81 27.01
N MET A 518 63.44 -22.07 28.01
CA MET A 518 64.76 -21.45 28.09
C MET A 518 65.64 -22.18 27.08
N ARG A 519 66.26 -21.46 26.14
CA ARG A 519 67.28 -22.04 25.25
C ARG A 519 68.61 -21.39 25.53
N PHE A 520 69.52 -22.18 26.10
CA PHE A 520 70.91 -21.79 26.31
C PHE A 520 71.71 -22.02 25.02
N GLU A 521 72.29 -20.94 24.46
CA GLU A 521 73.36 -21.03 23.46
C GLU A 521 74.71 -20.85 24.17
N GLY A 522 75.15 -21.85 24.94
CA GLY A 522 76.45 -21.81 25.58
C GLY A 522 76.75 -23.03 26.43
N ARG A 523 77.95 -23.59 26.30
CA ARG A 523 78.47 -24.58 27.26
C ARG A 523 78.83 -23.86 28.56
N TRP A 524 78.31 -24.35 29.69
CA TRP A 524 78.79 -23.97 31.02
C TRP A 524 80.30 -24.26 31.13
N PRO A 525 81.06 -23.45 31.88
CA PRO A 525 82.48 -23.71 32.15
C PRO A 525 82.70 -25.01 32.93
#